data_AF-A0A3S3EKE4-F1
#
_entry.id   AF-A0A3S3EKE4-F1
#
_cell.length_a   1.000
_cell.length_b   1.000
_cell.length_c   1.000
_cell.angle_alpha   90.00
_cell.angle_beta   90.00
_cell.angle_gamma   90.00
#
_symmetry.space_group_name_H-M   'P 1'
#
loop_
_entity.id
_entity.type
_entity.pdbx_description
1 polymer ?
#
loop_
_entity_poly.entity_id
_entity_poly.type
_entity_poly.pdbx_seq_one_letter_code
_entity_poly.pdbx_strand_id
1 'polypeptide(L)'
;MAVASLGEIIWVIGIVAWYVIRYPFERRARRVRIVAGGRSSSDTVGLASALLGLAILPGFYVATGIPATADHPASAWSVALGTIIFCAALWIFRISHKELGRNWSITLEIRERHELVSAGPYALVRHPMYTSFLLMGLGQVFLLPNWVAGISGLIGFAVLFLLRVDKEERMMLESFGSQYRAYMEKTKRIVPYLY
;
A
#
# COMPACT_ATOMS: atom_id res chain seq x y z
N MET A 1 17.38 17.32 -16.43
CA MET A 1 15.96 17.58 -16.76
C MET A 1 15.26 16.35 -17.31
N ALA A 2 15.66 15.78 -18.45
CA ALA A 2 14.97 14.61 -19.04
C ALA A 2 14.81 13.39 -18.10
N VAL A 3 15.84 13.06 -17.31
CA VAL A 3 15.81 11.93 -16.37
C VAL A 3 14.85 12.18 -15.19
N ALA A 4 14.81 13.40 -14.67
CA ALA A 4 13.89 13.78 -13.59
C ALA A 4 12.44 13.66 -14.06
N SER A 5 12.12 14.26 -15.22
CA SER A 5 10.79 14.21 -15.81
C SER A 5 10.36 12.78 -16.14
N LEU A 6 11.28 11.90 -16.55
CA LEU A 6 10.96 10.49 -16.75
C LEU A 6 10.52 9.81 -15.44
N GLY A 7 11.23 10.05 -14.34
CA GLY A 7 10.87 9.52 -13.02
C GLY A 7 9.49 10.00 -12.54
N GLU A 8 9.21 11.29 -12.71
CA GLU A 8 7.92 11.90 -12.40
C GLU A 8 6.78 11.29 -13.24
N ILE A 9 6.98 11.14 -14.56
CA ILE A 9 6.00 10.52 -15.47
C ILE A 9 5.72 9.07 -15.06
N ILE A 10 6.76 8.29 -14.77
CA ILE A 10 6.61 6.90 -14.33
C ILE A 10 5.82 6.83 -13.03
N TRP A 11 6.12 7.73 -12.07
CA TRP A 11 5.37 7.81 -10.82
C TRP A 11 3.89 8.15 -11.06
N VAL A 12 3.57 9.15 -11.91
CA VAL A 12 2.19 9.51 -12.26
C VAL A 12 1.44 8.33 -12.89
N ILE A 13 2.06 7.67 -13.88
CA ILE A 13 1.50 6.47 -14.52
C ILE A 13 1.26 5.39 -13.46
N GLY A 14 2.20 5.22 -12.54
CA GLY A 14 2.10 4.27 -11.42
C GLY A 14 0.90 4.54 -10.50
N ILE A 15 0.66 5.80 -10.13
CA ILE A 15 -0.50 6.20 -9.30
C ILE A 15 -1.82 5.97 -10.05
N VAL A 16 -1.86 6.30 -11.35
CA VAL A 16 -3.04 6.03 -12.18
C VAL A 16 -3.29 4.51 -12.28
N ALA A 17 -2.24 3.72 -12.54
CA ALA A 17 -2.33 2.27 -12.61
C ALA A 17 -2.80 1.65 -11.29
N TRP A 18 -2.30 2.15 -10.16
CA TRP A 18 -2.76 1.73 -8.82
C TRP A 18 -4.27 1.93 -8.66
N TYR A 19 -4.80 3.10 -9.04
CA TYR A 19 -6.24 3.37 -8.97
C TYR A 19 -7.04 2.47 -9.93
N VAL A 20 -6.57 2.31 -11.17
CA VAL A 20 -7.21 1.47 -12.19
C VAL A 20 -7.26 0.01 -11.77
N ILE A 21 -6.17 -0.53 -11.20
CA ILE A 21 -6.10 -1.91 -10.68
C ILE A 21 -7.13 -2.09 -9.57
N ARG A 22 -7.21 -1.13 -8.64
CA ARG A 22 -8.08 -1.20 -7.46
C ARG A 22 -9.57 -1.15 -7.81
N TYR A 23 -9.96 -0.27 -8.73
CA TYR A 23 -11.34 0.04 -9.06
C TYR A 23 -12.29 -1.18 -9.24
N PRO A 24 -11.96 -2.21 -10.05
CA PRO A 24 -12.85 -3.36 -10.24
C PRO A 24 -12.98 -4.24 -8.99
N PHE A 25 -11.95 -4.33 -8.14
CA PHE A 25 -12.01 -5.08 -6.89
C PHE A 25 -12.87 -4.35 -5.87
N GLU A 26 -12.67 -3.05 -5.73
CA GLU A 26 -13.47 -2.19 -4.85
C GLU A 26 -14.96 -2.25 -5.22
N ARG A 27 -15.29 -2.17 -6.52
CA ARG A 27 -16.68 -2.28 -6.99
C ARG A 27 -17.31 -3.63 -6.67
N ARG A 28 -16.55 -4.73 -6.73
CA ARG A 28 -17.04 -6.08 -6.41
C ARG A 28 -17.22 -6.27 -4.91
N ALA A 29 -16.26 -5.83 -4.11
CA ALA A 29 -16.30 -5.95 -2.66
C ALA A 29 -17.48 -5.15 -2.08
N ARG A 30 -17.71 -3.91 -2.53
CA ARG A 30 -18.83 -3.06 -2.09
C ARG A 30 -20.23 -3.67 -2.26
N ARG A 31 -20.39 -4.71 -3.08
CA ARG A 31 -21.66 -5.45 -3.25
C ARG A 31 -21.96 -6.43 -2.12
N VAL A 32 -20.99 -6.73 -1.26
CA VAL A 32 -21.17 -7.62 -0.11
C VAL A 32 -21.47 -6.79 1.13
N ARG A 33 -22.49 -7.20 1.88
CA ARG A 33 -22.87 -6.55 3.13
C ARG A 33 -21.75 -6.63 4.16
N ILE A 34 -21.55 -5.55 4.91
CA ILE A 34 -20.64 -5.51 6.06
C ILE A 34 -21.41 -6.01 7.28
N VAL A 35 -20.82 -6.95 8.03
CA VAL A 35 -21.45 -7.57 9.21
C VAL A 35 -20.81 -7.10 10.52
N ALA A 36 -19.53 -6.70 10.50
CA ALA A 36 -18.85 -6.13 11.66
C ALA A 36 -17.71 -5.20 11.23
N GLY A 37 -17.27 -4.32 12.13
CA GLY A 37 -16.22 -3.34 11.88
C GLY A 37 -16.75 -1.99 11.37
N GLY A 38 -15.83 -1.11 10.99
CA GLY A 38 -16.15 0.27 10.60
C GLY A 38 -14.92 1.18 10.64
N ARG A 39 -15.12 2.48 10.38
CA ARG A 39 -14.04 3.48 10.49
C ARG A 39 -13.76 3.82 11.94
N SER A 40 -12.58 3.48 12.43
CA SER A 40 -12.00 4.14 13.61
C SER A 40 -11.40 5.50 13.22
N SER A 41 -11.35 6.45 14.17
CA SER A 41 -10.62 7.70 14.00
C SER A 41 -9.15 7.44 13.66
N SER A 42 -8.55 6.43 14.30
CA SER A 42 -7.17 6.01 14.05
C SER A 42 -6.96 5.43 12.64
N ASP A 43 -7.92 4.65 12.12
CA ASP A 43 -7.88 4.15 10.75
C ASP A 43 -7.99 5.29 9.74
N THR A 44 -8.83 6.29 10.07
CA THR A 44 -9.03 7.48 9.24
C THR A 44 -7.75 8.30 9.16
N VAL A 45 -7.07 8.52 10.29
CA VAL A 45 -5.77 9.18 10.34
C VAL A 45 -4.74 8.39 9.52
N GLY A 46 -4.63 7.08 9.74
CA GLY A 46 -3.68 6.26 8.98
C GLY A 46 -3.91 6.31 7.47
N LEU A 47 -5.17 6.17 7.02
CA LEU A 47 -5.53 6.24 5.60
C LEU A 47 -5.26 7.63 5.02
N ALA A 48 -5.57 8.70 5.76
CA ALA A 48 -5.28 10.07 5.34
C ALA A 48 -3.78 10.30 5.23
N SER A 49 -2.98 9.84 6.19
CA SER A 49 -1.51 9.93 6.13
C SER A 49 -0.94 9.18 4.93
N ALA A 50 -1.42 7.98 4.62
CA ALA A 50 -0.99 7.25 3.43
C ALA A 50 -1.38 7.98 2.14
N LEU A 51 -2.61 8.51 2.04
CA LEU A 51 -3.05 9.30 0.88
C LEU A 51 -2.22 10.58 0.71
N LEU A 52 -1.94 11.27 1.82
CA LEU A 52 -1.11 12.47 1.83
C LEU A 52 0.31 12.16 1.35
N GLY A 53 0.92 11.12 1.92
CA GLY A 53 2.31 10.76 1.65
C GLY A 53 2.56 10.14 0.28
N LEU A 54 1.67 9.25 -0.17
CA LEU A 54 1.83 8.48 -1.42
C LEU A 54 1.25 9.18 -2.65
N ALA A 55 0.40 10.21 -2.50
CA ALA A 55 -0.26 10.84 -3.65
C ALA A 55 -0.33 12.37 -3.59
N ILE A 56 -0.79 12.97 -2.48
CA ILE A 56 -1.05 14.41 -2.46
C ILE A 56 0.24 15.22 -2.44
N LEU A 57 1.16 14.96 -1.50
CA LEU A 57 2.42 15.69 -1.41
C LEU A 57 3.31 15.51 -2.64
N PRO A 58 3.52 14.27 -3.15
CA PRO A 58 4.34 14.11 -4.33
C PRO A 58 3.64 14.60 -5.59
N GLY A 59 2.31 14.50 -5.68
CA GLY A 59 1.53 15.09 -6.77
C GLY A 59 1.61 16.61 -6.80
N PHE A 60 1.60 17.26 -5.64
CA PHE A 60 1.84 18.69 -5.50
C PHE A 60 3.24 19.06 -5.97
N TYR A 61 4.27 18.31 -5.55
CA TYR A 61 5.64 18.51 -6.03
C TYR A 61 5.74 18.36 -7.56
N VAL A 62 5.24 17.26 -8.13
CA VAL A 62 5.28 17.01 -9.58
C VAL A 62 4.54 18.10 -10.37
N ALA A 63 3.47 18.67 -9.81
CA ALA A 63 2.71 19.73 -10.47
C ALA A 63 3.33 21.13 -10.36
N THR A 64 4.10 21.41 -9.30
CA THR A 64 4.55 22.78 -8.95
C THR A 64 6.06 22.97 -8.87
N GLY A 65 6.82 21.89 -8.71
CA GLY A 65 8.25 21.92 -8.40
C GLY A 65 8.59 22.36 -6.97
N ILE A 66 7.60 22.46 -6.07
CA ILE A 66 7.81 22.97 -4.70
C ILE A 66 7.80 21.80 -3.69
N PRO A 67 8.76 21.73 -2.73
CA PRO A 67 9.85 22.68 -2.51
C PRO A 67 11.13 22.31 -3.28
N ALA A 68 11.57 23.19 -4.19
CA ALA A 68 12.81 22.99 -4.95
C ALA A 68 14.08 22.94 -4.08
N THR A 69 14.03 23.48 -2.85
CA THR A 69 15.16 23.43 -1.90
C THR A 69 15.48 22.02 -1.42
N ALA A 70 14.53 21.08 -1.55
CA ALA A 70 14.72 19.68 -1.21
C ALA A 70 15.11 18.81 -2.41
N ASP A 71 15.32 19.41 -3.60
CA ASP A 71 15.71 18.68 -4.80
C ASP A 71 17.13 18.13 -4.68
N HIS A 72 17.35 16.98 -5.31
CA HIS A 72 18.67 16.36 -5.47
C HIS A 72 18.87 15.89 -6.91
N PRO A 73 20.12 15.65 -7.36
CA PRO A 73 20.36 15.24 -8.74
C PRO A 73 19.65 13.93 -9.10
N ALA A 74 18.84 13.96 -10.16
CA ALA A 74 18.22 12.75 -10.72
C ALA A 74 19.27 11.91 -11.46
N SER A 75 19.29 10.61 -11.20
CA SER A 75 20.22 9.66 -11.83
C SER A 75 19.46 8.57 -12.56
N ALA A 76 19.93 8.16 -13.75
CA ALA A 76 19.22 7.16 -14.57
C ALA A 76 19.11 5.79 -13.87
N TRP A 77 20.14 5.39 -13.11
CA TRP A 77 20.11 4.16 -12.32
C TRP A 77 19.06 4.22 -11.21
N SER A 78 18.87 5.39 -10.59
CA SER A 78 17.85 5.62 -9.56
C SER A 78 16.46 5.45 -10.17
N VAL A 79 16.20 6.09 -11.31
CA VAL A 79 14.92 5.95 -12.02
C VAL A 79 14.67 4.50 -12.43
N ALA A 80 15.68 3.79 -12.94
CA ALA A 80 15.55 2.38 -13.30
C ALA A 80 15.21 1.50 -12.08
N LEU A 81 15.94 1.68 -10.97
CA LEU A 81 15.69 0.95 -9.72
C LEU A 81 14.30 1.26 -9.15
N GLY A 82 13.94 2.54 -9.09
CA GLY A 82 12.63 3.00 -8.64
C GLY A 82 11.50 2.41 -9.49
N THR A 83 11.68 2.35 -10.82
CA THR A 83 10.72 1.72 -11.74
C THR A 83 10.53 0.24 -11.43
N ILE A 84 11.62 -0.52 -11.27
CA ILE A 84 11.56 -1.95 -10.94
C ILE A 84 10.81 -2.17 -9.62
N ILE A 85 11.16 -1.41 -8.58
CA ILE A 85 10.52 -1.49 -7.27
C ILE A 85 9.02 -1.15 -7.37
N PHE A 86 8.67 -0.08 -8.07
CA PHE A 86 7.29 0.38 -8.20
C PHE A 86 6.44 -0.60 -9.02
N CYS A 87 6.99 -1.18 -10.09
CA CYS A 87 6.35 -2.24 -10.85
C CYS A 87 6.10 -3.50 -10.00
N ALA A 88 7.09 -3.91 -9.19
CA ALA A 88 6.93 -5.02 -8.25
C ALA A 88 5.84 -4.71 -7.20
N ALA A 89 5.77 -3.48 -6.72
CA ALA A 89 4.73 -3.01 -5.81
C ALA A 89 3.32 -3.16 -6.43
N LEU A 90 3.13 -2.67 -7.66
CA LEU A 90 1.86 -2.78 -8.38
C LEU A 90 1.48 -4.24 -8.69
N TRP A 91 2.48 -5.08 -8.97
CA TRP A 91 2.26 -6.52 -9.17
C TRP A 91 1.74 -7.18 -7.89
N ILE A 92 2.44 -6.98 -6.76
CA ILE A 92 2.03 -7.52 -5.44
C ILE A 92 0.64 -6.99 -5.06
N PHE A 93 0.40 -5.70 -5.28
CA PHE A 93 -0.90 -5.06 -5.04
C PHE A 93 -2.02 -5.75 -5.84
N ARG A 94 -1.80 -5.97 -7.14
CA ARG A 94 -2.77 -6.64 -8.02
C ARG A 94 -3.06 -8.07 -7.59
N ILE A 95 -2.04 -8.87 -7.31
CA ILE A 95 -2.24 -10.28 -6.91
C ILE A 95 -2.89 -10.38 -5.52
N SER A 96 -2.57 -9.46 -4.60
CA SER A 96 -3.19 -9.42 -3.27
C SER A 96 -4.69 -9.09 -3.37
N HIS A 97 -5.04 -8.13 -4.22
CA HIS A 97 -6.44 -7.81 -4.54
C HIS A 97 -7.18 -8.99 -5.19
N LYS A 98 -6.50 -9.73 -6.08
CA LYS A 98 -7.07 -10.92 -6.72
C LYS A 98 -7.43 -11.99 -5.69
N GLU A 99 -6.52 -12.29 -4.77
CA GLU A 99 -6.75 -13.31 -3.74
C GLU A 99 -7.79 -12.86 -2.71
N LEU A 100 -7.77 -11.61 -2.25
CA LEU A 100 -8.79 -11.12 -1.32
C LEU A 100 -10.20 -11.07 -1.95
N GLY A 101 -10.28 -10.78 -3.26
CA GLY A 101 -11.53 -10.78 -4.00
C GLY A 101 -12.63 -9.95 -3.33
N ARG A 102 -13.66 -10.64 -2.83
CA ARG A 102 -14.84 -10.02 -2.19
C ARG A 102 -14.62 -9.65 -0.72
N ASN A 103 -13.57 -10.17 -0.09
CA ASN A 103 -13.25 -9.94 1.32
C ASN A 103 -12.55 -8.59 1.52
N TRP A 104 -11.98 -8.00 0.47
CA TRP A 104 -11.24 -6.75 0.56
C TRP A 104 -12.11 -5.58 1.09
N SER A 105 -11.50 -4.75 1.93
CA SER A 105 -12.05 -3.46 2.30
C SER A 105 -10.94 -2.43 2.55
N ILE A 106 -11.28 -1.15 2.37
CA ILE A 106 -10.40 -0.01 2.67
C ILE A 106 -10.30 0.17 4.18
N THR A 107 -11.35 -0.16 4.90
CA THR A 107 -11.53 -0.04 6.34
C THR A 107 -11.49 -1.41 6.99
N LEU A 108 -11.28 -1.48 8.29
CA LEU A 108 -11.28 -2.75 9.01
C LEU A 108 -12.73 -3.23 9.10
N GLU A 109 -13.09 -4.18 8.26
CA GLU A 109 -14.46 -4.66 8.09
C GLU A 109 -14.49 -6.17 7.87
N ILE A 110 -15.44 -6.83 8.53
CA ILE A 110 -15.84 -8.20 8.23
C ILE A 110 -17.06 -8.14 7.34
N ARG A 111 -17.00 -8.87 6.22
CA ARG A 111 -18.07 -8.96 5.23
C ARG A 111 -18.88 -10.24 5.43
N GLU A 112 -20.10 -10.27 4.92
CA GLU A 112 -20.91 -11.49 4.93
C GLU A 112 -20.16 -12.63 4.21
N ARG A 113 -20.06 -13.81 4.84
CA ARG A 113 -19.26 -14.94 4.37
C ARG A 113 -17.77 -14.60 4.18
N HIS A 114 -17.20 -13.78 5.07
CA HIS A 114 -15.77 -13.49 5.05
C HIS A 114 -14.97 -14.78 5.30
N GLU A 115 -13.95 -15.00 4.48
CA GLU A 115 -13.09 -16.18 4.57
C GLU A 115 -11.65 -15.75 4.84
N LEU A 116 -10.92 -16.55 5.61
CA LEU A 116 -9.51 -16.34 5.85
C LEU A 116 -8.71 -16.75 4.61
N VAL A 117 -8.19 -15.76 3.89
CA VAL A 117 -7.35 -15.97 2.71
C VAL A 117 -5.90 -16.21 3.16
N SER A 118 -5.36 -17.39 2.82
CA SER A 118 -3.97 -17.80 3.11
C SER A 118 -3.22 -18.34 1.89
N ALA A 119 -3.76 -18.13 0.68
CA ALA A 119 -3.18 -18.56 -0.58
C ALA A 119 -2.47 -17.42 -1.34
N GLY A 120 -1.66 -17.78 -2.34
CA GLY A 120 -0.93 -16.79 -3.15
C GLY A 120 0.07 -15.99 -2.31
N PRO A 121 0.15 -14.64 -2.43
CA PRO A 121 1.06 -13.84 -1.61
C PRO A 121 0.78 -13.95 -0.10
N TYR A 122 -0.46 -14.31 0.29
CA TYR A 122 -0.84 -14.53 1.69
C TYR A 122 -0.18 -15.77 2.29
N ALA A 123 0.26 -16.74 1.46
CA ALA A 123 1.03 -17.88 1.95
C ALA A 123 2.43 -17.50 2.45
N LEU A 124 2.97 -16.36 2.01
CA LEU A 124 4.31 -15.88 2.37
C LEU A 124 4.27 -14.88 3.54
N VAL A 125 3.33 -13.93 3.49
CA VAL A 125 3.14 -12.89 4.51
C VAL A 125 1.66 -12.58 4.70
N ARG A 126 1.25 -12.19 5.91
CA ARG A 126 -0.18 -11.94 6.23
C ARG A 126 -0.73 -10.68 5.64
N HIS A 127 0.12 -9.68 5.43
CA HIS A 127 -0.27 -8.35 4.98
C HIS A 127 0.47 -7.92 3.70
N PRO A 128 0.36 -8.68 2.58
CA PRO A 128 1.07 -8.36 1.34
C PRO A 128 0.63 -7.03 0.71
N MET A 129 -0.58 -6.56 1.04
CA MET A 129 -1.03 -5.20 0.69
C MET A 129 -0.16 -4.12 1.35
N TYR A 130 0.21 -4.28 2.62
CA TYR A 130 1.14 -3.37 3.29
C TYR A 130 2.54 -3.48 2.69
N THR A 131 3.00 -4.68 2.32
CA THR A 131 4.25 -4.86 1.55
C THR A 131 4.23 -4.05 0.25
N SER A 132 3.09 -4.06 -0.48
CA SER A 132 2.96 -3.27 -1.71
C SER A 132 3.06 -1.76 -1.44
N PHE A 133 2.45 -1.24 -0.38
CA PHE A 133 2.56 0.18 -0.04
C PHE A 133 3.95 0.59 0.41
N LEU A 134 4.64 -0.27 1.17
CA LEU A 134 6.05 -0.06 1.52
C LEU A 134 6.91 0.05 0.25
N LEU A 135 6.74 -0.88 -0.70
CA LEU A 135 7.47 -0.86 -1.97
C LEU A 135 7.08 0.35 -2.84
N MET A 136 5.82 0.78 -2.86
CA MET A 136 5.43 2.03 -3.54
C MET A 136 6.18 3.23 -2.96
N GLY A 137 6.25 3.35 -1.63
CA GLY A 137 7.03 4.39 -0.96
C GLY A 137 8.52 4.32 -1.27
N LEU A 138 9.11 3.11 -1.30
CA LEU A 138 10.52 2.93 -1.69
C LEU A 138 10.77 3.33 -3.14
N GLY A 139 9.92 2.88 -4.08
CA GLY A 139 10.02 3.26 -5.48
C GLY A 139 9.88 4.77 -5.68
N GLN A 140 8.98 5.41 -4.92
CA GLN A 140 8.79 6.87 -4.92
C GLN A 140 10.06 7.63 -4.53
N VAL A 141 10.81 7.18 -3.51
CA VAL A 141 12.11 7.77 -3.13
C VAL A 141 13.09 7.81 -4.30
N PHE A 142 13.11 6.76 -5.12
CA PHE A 142 14.05 6.65 -6.24
C PHE A 142 13.55 7.34 -7.53
N LEU A 143 12.23 7.45 -7.70
CA LEU A 143 11.60 8.06 -8.88
C LEU A 143 11.52 9.58 -8.78
N LEU A 144 11.29 10.12 -7.58
CA LEU A 144 11.12 11.55 -7.38
C LEU A 144 12.41 12.16 -6.82
N PRO A 145 13.08 13.06 -7.57
CA PRO A 145 14.37 13.62 -7.19
C PRO A 145 14.25 14.74 -6.14
N ASN A 146 13.46 14.51 -5.09
CA ASN A 146 13.18 15.46 -4.02
C ASN A 146 13.01 14.73 -2.69
N TRP A 147 13.74 15.15 -1.65
CA TRP A 147 13.74 14.44 -0.37
C TRP A 147 12.38 14.46 0.32
N VAL A 148 11.62 15.55 0.20
CA VAL A 148 10.30 15.69 0.83
C VAL A 148 9.29 14.81 0.09
N ALA A 149 9.18 14.96 -1.23
CA ALA A 149 8.25 14.19 -2.05
C ALA A 149 8.61 12.71 -2.12
N GLY A 150 9.90 12.37 -2.15
CA GLY A 150 10.39 10.99 -2.19
C GLY A 150 10.06 10.24 -0.90
N ILE A 151 10.39 10.80 0.26
CA ILE A 151 10.25 10.13 1.56
C ILE A 151 8.80 10.17 2.09
N SER A 152 7.97 11.13 1.65
CA SER A 152 6.61 11.28 2.18
C SER A 152 5.78 10.01 2.10
N GLY A 153 5.97 9.18 1.08
CA GLY A 153 5.28 7.90 0.91
C GLY A 153 5.61 6.90 2.01
N LEU A 154 6.88 6.81 2.40
CA LEU A 154 7.34 5.95 3.50
C LEU A 154 6.79 6.41 4.85
N ILE A 155 6.79 7.73 5.09
CA ILE A 155 6.23 8.30 6.33
C ILE A 155 4.73 8.03 6.40
N GLY A 156 4.00 8.31 5.31
CA GLY A 156 2.56 8.07 5.23
C GLY A 156 2.21 6.60 5.44
N PHE A 157 2.97 5.69 4.82
CA PHE A 157 2.84 4.26 5.03
C PHE A 157 3.14 3.84 6.48
N ALA A 158 4.23 4.34 7.09
CA ALA A 158 4.61 3.98 8.45
C ALA A 158 3.51 4.36 9.45
N VAL A 159 2.92 5.56 9.32
CA VAL A 159 1.80 5.99 10.16
C VAL A 159 0.57 5.09 9.97
N LEU A 160 0.21 4.78 8.72
CA LEU A 160 -0.88 3.83 8.44
C LEU A 160 -0.62 2.47 9.11
N PHE A 161 0.56 1.91 8.87
CA PHE A 161 0.93 0.57 9.32
C PHE A 161 0.90 0.46 10.84
N LEU A 162 1.56 1.38 11.55
CA LEU A 162 1.66 1.38 13.01
C LEU A 162 0.30 1.59 13.69
N LEU A 163 -0.57 2.41 13.11
CA LEU A 163 -1.89 2.66 13.69
C LEU A 163 -2.88 1.51 13.44
N ARG A 164 -2.64 0.67 12.43
CA ARG A 164 -3.66 -0.22 11.89
C ARG A 164 -3.36 -1.72 12.03
N VAL A 165 -2.11 -2.15 11.86
CA VAL A 165 -1.78 -3.58 11.74
C VAL A 165 -2.22 -4.40 12.95
N ASP A 166 -2.02 -3.90 14.16
CA ASP A 166 -2.38 -4.65 15.37
C ASP A 166 -3.91 -4.73 15.58
N LYS A 167 -4.66 -3.72 15.10
CA LYS A 167 -6.12 -3.72 15.14
C LYS A 167 -6.69 -4.70 14.12
N GLU A 168 -6.07 -4.76 12.95
CA GLU A 168 -6.42 -5.72 11.91
C GLU A 168 -6.18 -7.15 12.39
N GLU A 169 -5.00 -7.44 12.96
CA GLU A 169 -4.71 -8.77 13.50
C GLU A 169 -5.65 -9.13 14.66
N ARG A 170 -6.02 -8.17 15.51
CA ARG A 170 -7.02 -8.39 16.58
C ARG A 170 -8.40 -8.73 16.03
N MET A 171 -8.89 -7.96 15.05
CA MET A 171 -10.16 -8.23 14.38
C MET A 171 -10.18 -9.62 13.72
N MET A 172 -9.05 -10.03 13.11
CA MET A 172 -8.91 -11.35 12.52
C MET A 172 -8.87 -12.47 13.57
N LEU A 173 -8.21 -12.25 14.71
CA LEU A 173 -8.25 -13.19 15.84
C LEU A 173 -9.66 -13.33 16.43
N GLU A 174 -10.40 -12.22 16.56
CA GLU A 174 -11.78 -12.23 17.05
C GLU A 174 -12.73 -12.96 16.07
N SER A 175 -12.48 -12.85 14.77
CA SER A 175 -13.33 -13.44 13.72
C SER A 175 -13.02 -14.90 13.43
N PHE A 176 -11.74 -15.29 13.43
CA PHE A 176 -11.27 -16.60 12.98
C PHE A 176 -10.58 -17.44 14.07
N GLY A 177 -10.34 -16.87 15.25
CA GLY A 177 -9.83 -17.59 16.42
C GLY A 177 -8.56 -18.39 16.15
N SER A 178 -8.63 -19.70 16.38
CA SER A 178 -7.50 -20.62 16.24
C SER A 178 -6.98 -20.73 14.80
N GLN A 179 -7.82 -20.57 13.79
CA GLN A 179 -7.39 -20.65 12.38
C GLN A 179 -6.42 -19.52 12.05
N TYR A 180 -6.73 -18.29 12.49
CA TYR A 180 -5.84 -17.15 12.29
C TYR A 180 -4.57 -17.29 13.13
N ARG A 181 -4.68 -17.82 14.35
CA ARG A 181 -3.51 -18.06 15.21
C ARG A 181 -2.53 -19.06 14.57
N ALA A 182 -3.02 -20.17 14.00
CA ALA A 182 -2.19 -21.12 13.27
C ALA A 182 -1.60 -20.52 11.98
N TYR A 183 -2.33 -19.62 11.32
CA TYR A 183 -1.82 -18.87 10.18
C TYR A 183 -0.69 -17.90 10.60
N MET A 184 -0.81 -17.25 11.76
CA MET A 184 0.22 -16.36 12.30
C MET A 184 1.54 -17.08 12.57
N GLU A 185 1.52 -18.35 12.96
CA GLU A 185 2.73 -19.16 13.19
C GLU A 185 3.49 -19.46 11.89
N LYS A 186 2.78 -19.60 10.77
CA LYS A 186 3.35 -19.98 9.46
C LYS A 186 3.87 -18.80 8.66
N THR A 187 3.54 -17.58 9.06
CA THR A 187 3.76 -16.38 8.26
C THR A 187 4.37 -15.26 9.08
N LYS A 188 4.85 -14.25 8.36
CA LYS A 188 5.28 -12.96 8.91
C LYS A 188 4.32 -11.87 8.43
N ARG A 189 4.38 -10.65 8.97
CA ARG A 189 3.46 -9.55 8.66
C ARG A 189 3.65 -9.02 7.24
N ILE A 190 4.82 -8.52 6.88
CA ILE A 190 5.07 -7.78 5.63
C ILE A 190 6.37 -8.15 4.91
N VAL A 191 7.39 -8.68 5.61
CA VAL A 191 8.64 -9.13 5.00
C VAL A 191 8.78 -10.64 5.24
N PRO A 192 8.82 -11.47 4.17
CA PRO A 192 8.96 -12.91 4.31
C PRO A 192 10.12 -13.28 5.22
N TYR A 193 9.89 -14.22 6.14
CA TYR A 193 10.88 -14.75 7.09
C TYR A 193 11.45 -13.76 8.12
N LEU A 194 11.24 -12.44 7.96
CA LEU A 194 11.80 -11.41 8.85
C LEU A 194 10.75 -10.77 9.76
N TYR A 195 9.71 -10.15 9.19
CA TYR A 195 8.76 -9.36 9.97
C TYR A 195 7.33 -9.46 9.50
#